data_AF-A0A534JMG0-F1
#
_entry.id   AF-A0A534JMG0-F1
#
_cell.length_a   1.000
_cell.length_b   1.000
_cell.length_c   1.000
_cell.angle_alpha   90.00
_cell.angle_beta   90.00
_cell.angle_gamma   90.00
#
_symmetry.space_group_name_H-M   'P 1'
#
loop_
_entity.id
_entity.type
_entity.pdbx_description
1 polymer ?
#
loop_
_entity_poly.entity_id
_entity_poly.type
_entity_poly.pdbx_seq_one_letter_code
_entity_poly.pdbx_strand_id
1 'polypeptide(L)'
;MPLRFWKKEKPEKGKPEAESEKPKAKPKEKPAVQPAPIEKAEKPEPVVKKPEEKPAAPAAPPKPGEVEVFVSEAHAGLVDLGLTVAPTKAVFAKRVAVYPGGEAAFVAEYRSAPYKAVTRVLADWLGFRVPEAFELDAVLKEVNPRLSSFKLTLAAKDPTWLDQELNLRKVKLILAEQEKVVRFKDARDFLKGVNDLLVGRKLAFLELETWADDFAFLLVRDPRWDKLKNPELVVIKADQTATGGECGECGAPVGKYWSDCLKCGAVFG
;
A
#
# COMPACT_ATOMS: atom_id res chain seq x y z
N MET A 1 15.21 47.91 13.73
CA MET A 1 13.85 47.64 14.25
C MET A 1 12.84 48.51 13.49
N PRO A 2 11.51 48.21 13.50
CA PRO A 2 10.93 46.89 13.25
C PRO A 2 9.56 46.91 12.49
N LEU A 3 9.18 45.76 11.90
CA LEU A 3 7.77 45.31 11.73
C LEU A 3 6.82 46.14 10.81
N ARG A 4 5.58 45.65 10.76
CA ARG A 4 4.29 46.33 10.49
C ARG A 4 3.79 46.40 9.03
N PHE A 5 2.49 46.19 8.75
CA PHE A 5 1.51 45.32 9.43
C PHE A 5 0.32 44.99 8.50
N TRP A 6 -0.44 43.98 8.90
CA TRP A 6 -1.69 43.53 8.31
C TRP A 6 -2.87 44.42 8.75
N LYS A 7 -3.69 44.96 7.83
CA LYS A 7 -5.18 44.84 7.80
C LYS A 7 -5.93 45.95 7.02
N LYS A 8 -6.90 45.47 6.23
CA LYS A 8 -8.26 46.00 5.96
C LYS A 8 -8.55 47.49 6.12
N GLU A 9 -9.15 48.07 5.08
CA GLU A 9 -10.34 48.93 5.22
C GLU A 9 -11.43 48.54 4.20
N LYS A 10 -12.68 48.91 4.54
CA LYS A 10 -13.87 48.84 3.69
C LYS A 10 -14.93 49.79 4.25
N PRO A 11 -15.34 50.83 3.50
CA PRO A 11 -16.73 51.34 3.53
C PRO A 11 -17.39 51.07 2.16
N GLU A 12 -18.68 50.73 1.97
CA GLU A 12 -19.98 51.03 2.59
C GLU A 12 -20.82 52.06 1.80
N LYS A 13 -22.09 51.67 1.53
CA LYS A 13 -23.29 52.49 1.25
C LYS A 13 -23.34 53.36 -0.03
N GLY A 14 -24.53 53.48 -0.62
CA GLY A 14 -24.80 54.39 -1.74
C GLY A 14 -25.77 53.92 -2.85
N LYS A 15 -26.96 53.40 -2.51
CA LYS A 15 -28.13 53.39 -3.43
C LYS A 15 -28.80 54.79 -3.40
N PRO A 16 -29.63 55.22 -4.38
CA PRO A 16 -30.72 54.44 -5.00
C PRO A 16 -30.83 54.66 -6.55
N GLU A 17 -31.90 54.37 -7.30
CA GLU A 17 -33.28 53.91 -7.00
C GLU A 17 -33.91 53.13 -8.19
N ALA A 18 -35.10 52.56 -7.94
CA ALA A 18 -36.23 52.34 -8.87
C ALA A 18 -36.10 51.37 -10.07
N GLU A 19 -37.11 50.55 -10.43
CA GLU A 19 -38.40 50.19 -9.77
C GLU A 19 -38.95 48.86 -10.39
N SER A 20 -39.86 48.07 -9.80
CA SER A 20 -40.56 48.13 -8.49
C SER A 20 -40.86 46.73 -7.86
N GLU A 21 -42.05 46.15 -8.10
CA GLU A 21 -42.63 44.91 -7.50
C GLU A 21 -43.25 44.02 -8.64
N LYS A 22 -43.60 42.70 -8.54
CA LYS A 22 -44.26 41.84 -7.51
C LYS A 22 -45.74 42.20 -7.24
N PRO A 23 -46.53 41.44 -6.42
CA PRO A 23 -46.32 40.12 -5.81
C PRO A 23 -47.32 39.04 -6.37
N LYS A 24 -48.20 38.24 -5.71
CA LYS A 24 -48.62 38.00 -4.30
C LYS A 24 -49.46 36.69 -4.12
N ALA A 25 -49.19 35.95 -3.03
CA ALA A 25 -50.10 35.06 -2.24
C ALA A 25 -50.68 33.70 -2.76
N LYS A 26 -50.99 32.82 -1.79
CA LYS A 26 -51.89 31.63 -1.76
C LYS A 26 -53.20 32.02 -0.98
N PRO A 27 -54.29 31.22 -0.72
CA PRO A 27 -54.47 29.74 -0.76
C PRO A 27 -55.91 29.19 -1.14
N LYS A 28 -56.17 27.90 -0.79
CA LYS A 28 -57.46 27.16 -0.56
C LYS A 28 -58.21 26.33 -1.66
N GLU A 29 -58.33 25.02 -1.35
CA GLU A 29 -59.46 24.05 -1.39
C GLU A 29 -60.55 23.94 -2.52
N LYS A 30 -60.64 22.72 -3.12
CA LYS A 30 -61.80 21.78 -3.36
C LYS A 30 -63.19 22.31 -3.80
N PRO A 31 -64.01 21.60 -4.63
CA PRO A 31 -64.24 20.13 -4.71
C PRO A 31 -64.08 19.51 -6.14
N ALA A 32 -63.78 18.23 -6.40
CA ALA A 32 -64.28 16.89 -5.99
C ALA A 32 -65.29 16.24 -6.98
N VAL A 33 -64.85 15.17 -7.66
CA VAL A 33 -65.68 14.11 -8.30
C VAL A 33 -64.98 12.76 -8.04
N GLN A 34 -65.76 11.70 -7.81
CA GLN A 34 -65.37 10.28 -7.65
C GLN A 34 -66.25 9.43 -8.60
N PRO A 35 -66.04 8.10 -8.82
CA PRO A 35 -65.10 7.16 -8.17
C PRO A 35 -64.26 6.31 -9.17
N ALA A 36 -63.54 5.31 -8.65
CA ALA A 36 -62.67 4.37 -9.39
C ALA A 36 -63.43 3.13 -9.94
N PRO A 37 -62.71 2.18 -10.58
CA PRO A 37 -62.36 0.99 -9.80
C PRO A 37 -60.90 0.50 -9.92
N ILE A 38 -60.36 0.19 -8.73
CA ILE A 38 -59.32 -0.78 -8.33
C ILE A 38 -58.84 -1.79 -9.39
N GLU A 39 -57.52 -1.83 -9.63
CA GLU A 39 -56.61 -2.99 -9.71
C GLU A 39 -55.22 -2.50 -10.19
N LYS A 40 -54.06 -3.04 -9.82
CA LYS A 40 -53.63 -4.15 -8.93
C LYS A 40 -52.44 -3.65 -8.08
N ALA A 41 -52.12 -4.35 -6.98
CA ALA A 41 -50.94 -4.02 -6.17
C ALA A 41 -49.62 -4.29 -6.91
N GLU A 42 -48.64 -3.40 -6.76
CA GLU A 42 -47.25 -3.66 -7.15
C GLU A 42 -46.68 -4.80 -6.28
N LYS A 43 -45.97 -5.74 -6.91
CA LYS A 43 -45.21 -6.75 -6.16
C LYS A 43 -43.93 -6.11 -5.62
N PRO A 44 -43.49 -6.44 -4.39
CA PRO A 44 -42.16 -6.05 -3.95
C PRO A 44 -41.11 -6.68 -4.89
N GLU A 45 -40.11 -5.89 -5.25
CA GLU A 45 -39.00 -6.37 -6.08
C GLU A 45 -38.28 -7.54 -5.39
N PRO A 46 -37.84 -8.57 -6.14
CA PRO A 46 -37.10 -9.67 -5.56
C PRO A 46 -35.73 -9.15 -5.07
N VAL A 47 -35.50 -9.20 -3.75
CA VAL A 47 -34.19 -8.92 -3.16
C VAL A 47 -33.15 -9.80 -3.85
N VAL A 48 -32.31 -9.19 -4.69
CA VAL A 48 -31.22 -9.87 -5.38
C VAL A 48 -30.25 -10.33 -4.32
N LYS A 49 -30.30 -11.63 -3.99
CA LYS A 49 -29.33 -12.25 -3.08
C LYS A 49 -27.93 -12.02 -3.65
N LYS A 50 -27.11 -11.25 -2.91
CA LYS A 50 -25.66 -11.22 -3.09
C LYS A 50 -25.18 -12.68 -3.18
N PRO A 51 -24.48 -13.09 -4.24
CA PRO A 51 -24.08 -14.49 -4.39
C PRO A 51 -23.28 -14.94 -3.16
N GLU A 52 -23.74 -16.01 -2.51
CA GLU A 52 -22.94 -16.68 -1.49
C GLU A 52 -21.72 -17.28 -2.21
N GLU A 53 -20.54 -16.76 -1.87
CA GLU A 53 -19.28 -17.20 -2.42
C GLU A 53 -19.06 -18.65 -1.98
N LYS A 54 -19.28 -19.61 -2.89
CA LYS A 54 -19.03 -21.02 -2.63
C LYS A 54 -17.58 -21.17 -2.15
N PRO A 55 -17.33 -21.94 -1.07
CA PRO A 55 -15.97 -22.27 -0.68
C PRO A 55 -15.20 -22.80 -1.89
N ALA A 56 -14.04 -22.18 -2.18
CA ALA A 56 -13.19 -22.59 -3.27
C ALA A 56 -12.89 -24.09 -3.13
N ALA A 57 -12.98 -24.83 -4.25
CA ALA A 57 -12.73 -26.27 -4.23
C ALA A 57 -11.34 -26.54 -3.64
N PRO A 58 -11.18 -27.52 -2.71
CA PRO A 58 -9.89 -27.80 -2.08
C PRO A 58 -8.79 -27.97 -3.12
N ALA A 59 -7.71 -27.21 -2.97
CA ALA A 59 -6.61 -27.22 -3.94
C ALA A 59 -6.05 -28.64 -4.09
N ALA A 60 -5.86 -29.07 -5.34
CA ALA A 60 -5.33 -30.40 -5.63
C ALA A 60 -3.96 -30.58 -4.94
N PRO A 61 -3.68 -31.73 -4.30
CA PRO A 61 -2.44 -31.93 -3.55
C PRO A 61 -1.19 -31.79 -4.45
N PRO A 62 0.00 -31.56 -3.85
CA PRO A 62 1.27 -31.63 -4.58
C PRO A 62 1.49 -33.03 -5.14
N LYS A 63 2.02 -33.11 -6.37
CA LYS A 63 2.56 -34.34 -6.96
C LYS A 63 3.93 -34.64 -6.32
N PRO A 64 4.38 -35.90 -6.31
CA PRO A 64 5.74 -36.24 -5.87
C PRO A 64 6.80 -35.43 -6.63
N GLY A 65 7.71 -34.77 -5.91
CA GLY A 65 8.77 -33.93 -6.48
C GLY A 65 8.36 -32.50 -6.86
N GLU A 66 7.06 -32.15 -6.83
CA GLU A 66 6.58 -30.83 -7.28
C GLU A 66 6.97 -29.70 -6.30
N VAL A 67 7.04 -29.99 -5.00
CA VAL A 67 7.54 -29.05 -3.99
C VAL A 67 9.00 -28.70 -4.29
N GLU A 68 9.84 -29.70 -4.52
CA GLU A 68 11.26 -29.54 -4.77
C GLU A 68 11.55 -28.81 -6.09
N VAL A 69 10.71 -29.01 -7.12
CA VAL A 69 10.77 -28.25 -8.39
C VAL A 69 10.44 -26.77 -8.13
N PHE A 70 9.28 -26.44 -7.55
CA PHE A 70 8.90 -25.03 -7.34
C PHE A 70 9.82 -24.33 -6.34
N VAL A 71 10.31 -25.01 -5.31
CA VAL A 71 11.38 -24.52 -4.40
C VAL A 71 12.68 -24.22 -5.17
N SER A 72 13.00 -25.01 -6.20
CA SER A 72 14.18 -24.80 -7.04
C SER A 72 14.03 -23.61 -7.99
N GLU A 73 12.90 -23.51 -8.67
CA GLU A 73 12.59 -22.44 -9.62
C GLU A 73 12.48 -21.08 -8.92
N ALA A 74 11.67 -21.00 -7.85
CA ALA A 74 11.52 -19.79 -7.04
C ALA A 74 12.86 -19.31 -6.48
N HIS A 75 13.68 -20.22 -5.95
CA HIS A 75 15.00 -19.84 -5.41
C HIS A 75 15.95 -19.36 -6.50
N ALA A 76 16.00 -20.04 -7.66
CA ALA A 76 16.82 -19.61 -8.80
C ALA A 76 16.40 -18.21 -9.30
N GLY A 77 15.10 -17.93 -9.38
CA GLY A 77 14.57 -16.60 -9.71
C GLY A 77 14.99 -15.53 -8.69
N LEU A 78 14.86 -15.80 -7.39
CA LEU A 78 15.33 -14.89 -6.33
C LEU A 78 16.83 -14.59 -6.42
N VAL A 79 17.65 -15.55 -6.87
CA VAL A 79 19.10 -15.36 -7.10
C VAL A 79 19.36 -14.51 -8.34
N ASP A 80 18.62 -14.72 -9.44
CA ASP A 80 18.81 -13.94 -10.67
C ASP A 80 18.40 -12.45 -10.50
N LEU A 81 17.28 -12.22 -9.79
CA LEU A 81 16.83 -10.90 -9.34
C LEU A 81 17.84 -10.23 -8.38
N GLY A 82 18.75 -10.98 -7.77
CA GLY A 82 19.75 -10.49 -6.81
C GLY A 82 19.23 -10.32 -5.38
N LEU A 83 18.06 -10.90 -5.07
CA LEU A 83 17.42 -10.83 -3.74
C LEU A 83 17.97 -11.88 -2.76
N THR A 84 18.65 -12.92 -3.27
CA THR A 84 19.42 -13.88 -2.45
C THR A 84 20.61 -14.46 -3.23
N VAL A 85 21.33 -15.43 -2.66
CA VAL A 85 22.52 -16.07 -3.27
C VAL A 85 22.39 -17.60 -3.31
N ALA A 86 22.95 -18.25 -4.33
CA ALA A 86 22.76 -19.69 -4.58
C ALA A 86 22.93 -20.64 -3.35
N PRO A 87 23.89 -20.42 -2.42
CA PRO A 87 24.02 -21.26 -1.22
C PRO A 87 22.81 -21.26 -0.27
N THR A 88 21.88 -20.30 -0.36
CA THR A 88 20.74 -20.22 0.57
C THR A 88 19.58 -21.16 0.25
N LYS A 89 19.65 -21.96 -0.83
CA LYS A 89 18.55 -22.84 -1.29
C LYS A 89 17.97 -23.73 -0.19
N ALA A 90 18.83 -24.35 0.62
CA ALA A 90 18.41 -25.22 1.73
C ALA A 90 17.78 -24.45 2.91
N VAL A 91 17.99 -23.13 3.01
CA VAL A 91 17.30 -22.25 3.97
C VAL A 91 15.94 -21.84 3.40
N PHE A 92 15.87 -21.49 2.12
CA PHE A 92 14.61 -21.17 1.44
C PHE A 92 13.63 -22.36 1.47
N ALA A 93 14.11 -23.58 1.20
CA ALA A 93 13.32 -24.80 1.35
C ALA A 93 12.71 -24.95 2.75
N LYS A 94 13.51 -24.72 3.80
CA LYS A 94 13.03 -24.74 5.21
C LYS A 94 12.03 -23.63 5.53
N ARG A 95 11.99 -22.54 4.76
CA ARG A 95 11.00 -21.45 4.90
C ARG A 95 9.70 -21.80 4.18
N VAL A 96 9.77 -22.49 3.03
CA VAL A 96 8.61 -23.10 2.36
C VAL A 96 7.99 -24.22 3.22
N ALA A 97 8.79 -25.03 3.91
CA ALA A 97 8.31 -26.06 4.83
C ALA A 97 7.46 -25.51 6.01
N VAL A 98 7.69 -24.24 6.41
CA VAL A 98 6.90 -23.54 7.43
C VAL A 98 5.95 -22.48 6.84
N TYR A 99 5.68 -22.54 5.53
CA TYR A 99 4.64 -21.71 4.90
C TYR A 99 3.29 -21.93 5.61
N PRO A 100 2.44 -20.92 5.84
CA PRO A 100 1.14 -21.10 6.50
C PRO A 100 0.21 -22.06 5.75
N GLY A 101 -0.03 -23.25 6.31
CA GLY A 101 -0.72 -24.37 5.65
C GLY A 101 0.21 -25.45 5.09
N GLY A 102 1.53 -25.32 5.31
CA GLY A 102 2.56 -26.25 4.86
C GLY A 102 2.92 -26.13 3.38
N GLU A 103 3.79 -27.03 2.92
CA GLU A 103 4.30 -27.08 1.55
C GLU A 103 3.17 -27.25 0.52
N ALA A 104 2.10 -27.96 0.87
CA ALA A 104 0.92 -28.09 0.02
C ALA A 104 0.19 -26.76 -0.21
N ALA A 105 0.15 -25.87 0.78
CA ALA A 105 -0.41 -24.53 0.63
C ALA A 105 0.51 -23.61 -0.19
N PHE A 106 1.84 -23.72 0.00
CA PHE A 106 2.80 -23.04 -0.86
C PHE A 106 2.65 -23.47 -2.32
N VAL A 107 2.57 -24.78 -2.60
CA VAL A 107 2.36 -25.30 -3.96
C VAL A 107 1.02 -24.83 -4.55
N ALA A 108 -0.06 -24.83 -3.77
CA ALA A 108 -1.37 -24.35 -4.21
C ALA A 108 -1.36 -22.85 -4.60
N GLU A 109 -0.77 -21.99 -3.77
CA GLU A 109 -0.64 -20.56 -4.08
C GLU A 109 0.37 -20.33 -5.21
N TYR A 110 1.50 -21.05 -5.25
CA TYR A 110 2.51 -20.89 -6.31
C TYR A 110 1.97 -21.28 -7.71
N ARG A 111 1.12 -22.31 -7.82
CA ARG A 111 0.46 -22.66 -9.10
C ARG A 111 -0.50 -21.59 -9.64
N SER A 112 -0.98 -20.67 -8.80
CA SER A 112 -2.04 -19.71 -9.15
C SER A 112 -1.58 -18.24 -9.10
N ALA A 113 -0.69 -17.90 -8.18
CA ALA A 113 -0.03 -16.62 -8.03
C ALA A 113 1.42 -16.82 -7.52
N PRO A 114 2.38 -17.22 -8.39
CA PRO A 114 3.78 -17.46 -8.02
C PRO A 114 4.38 -16.29 -7.23
N TYR A 115 4.12 -15.08 -7.72
CA TYR A 115 4.55 -13.83 -7.10
C TYR A 115 4.06 -13.66 -5.65
N LYS A 116 2.86 -14.14 -5.32
CA LYS A 116 2.29 -14.01 -3.97
C LYS A 116 2.95 -14.97 -2.99
N ALA A 117 3.03 -16.25 -3.38
CA ALA A 117 3.67 -17.30 -2.58
C ALA A 117 5.14 -16.96 -2.28
N VAL A 118 5.89 -16.50 -3.29
CA VAL A 118 7.32 -16.18 -3.14
C VAL A 118 7.56 -14.87 -2.42
N THR A 119 6.77 -13.81 -2.66
CA THR A 119 6.88 -12.54 -1.90
C THR A 119 6.66 -12.79 -0.41
N ARG A 120 5.67 -13.61 -0.04
CA ARG A 120 5.41 -13.98 1.36
C ARG A 120 6.61 -14.69 2.00
N VAL A 121 7.13 -15.74 1.35
CA VAL A 121 8.29 -16.49 1.86
C VAL A 121 9.52 -15.58 2.01
N LEU A 122 9.71 -14.62 1.09
CA LEU A 122 10.80 -13.65 1.14
C LEU A 122 10.65 -12.66 2.31
N ALA A 123 9.44 -12.12 2.51
CA ALA A 123 9.10 -11.22 3.61
C ALA A 123 9.29 -11.90 4.98
N ASP A 124 8.81 -13.14 5.13
CA ASP A 124 8.85 -13.91 6.38
C ASP A 124 10.24 -14.56 6.64
N TRP A 125 11.20 -14.44 5.70
CA TRP A 125 12.57 -14.98 5.82
C TRP A 125 13.66 -13.92 5.96
N LEU A 126 13.72 -12.95 5.03
CA LEU A 126 14.78 -11.93 4.97
C LEU A 126 14.25 -10.52 5.28
N GLY A 127 12.95 -10.30 5.03
CA GLY A 127 12.28 -9.05 5.34
C GLY A 127 11.92 -8.88 6.81
N PHE A 128 11.12 -7.87 7.08
CA PHE A 128 10.33 -7.68 8.30
C PHE A 128 8.97 -7.10 7.93
N ARG A 129 7.99 -7.26 8.84
CA ARG A 129 6.67 -6.65 8.73
C ARG A 129 6.55 -5.46 9.69
N VAL A 130 5.74 -4.48 9.32
CA VAL A 130 5.36 -3.33 10.15
C VAL A 130 3.84 -3.18 10.04
N PRO A 131 3.07 -3.28 11.14
CA PRO A 131 1.63 -3.03 11.10
C PRO A 131 1.32 -1.57 10.76
N GLU A 132 0.12 -1.28 10.24
CA GLU A 132 -0.31 0.10 9.94
C GLU A 132 -0.18 1.03 11.16
N ALA A 133 -0.66 0.57 12.32
CA ALA A 133 -0.44 1.20 13.61
C ALA A 133 0.88 0.71 14.23
N PHE A 134 1.96 1.49 14.08
CA PHE A 134 3.29 1.15 14.60
C PHE A 134 3.93 2.25 15.45
N GLU A 135 4.73 1.81 16.42
CA GLU A 135 5.67 2.64 17.16
C GLU A 135 7.04 2.71 16.46
N LEU A 136 7.63 3.90 16.45
CA LEU A 136 8.91 4.17 15.80
C LEU A 136 10.03 3.25 16.33
N ASP A 137 10.09 3.04 17.64
CA ASP A 137 11.09 2.19 18.29
C ASP A 137 10.96 0.71 17.91
N ALA A 138 9.77 0.25 17.49
CA ALA A 138 9.60 -1.11 16.97
C ALA A 138 10.23 -1.24 15.57
N VAL A 139 9.99 -0.27 14.69
CA VAL A 139 10.60 -0.22 13.34
C VAL A 139 12.13 -0.10 13.44
N LEU A 140 12.65 0.72 14.36
CA LEU A 140 14.09 0.86 14.59
C LEU A 140 14.75 -0.44 15.09
N LYS A 141 14.02 -1.28 15.85
CA LYS A 141 14.49 -2.61 16.29
C LYS A 141 14.57 -3.62 15.15
N GLU A 142 13.78 -3.49 14.09
CA GLU A 142 13.90 -4.31 12.87
C GLU A 142 14.93 -3.75 11.87
N VAL A 143 15.00 -2.43 11.72
CA VAL A 143 15.90 -1.75 10.77
C VAL A 143 17.37 -1.90 11.18
N ASN A 144 17.70 -1.70 12.46
CA ASN A 144 19.10 -1.67 12.91
C ASN A 144 19.85 -3.01 12.81
N PRO A 145 19.29 -4.18 13.17
CA PRO A 145 19.97 -5.46 12.96
C PRO A 145 20.34 -5.69 11.49
N ARG A 146 19.46 -5.31 10.56
CA ARG A 146 19.69 -5.45 9.10
C ARG A 146 20.78 -4.48 8.63
N LEU A 147 20.77 -3.22 9.09
CA LEU A 147 21.84 -2.26 8.82
C LEU A 147 23.19 -2.64 9.46
N SER A 148 23.19 -3.33 10.61
CA SER A 148 24.43 -3.69 11.34
C SER A 148 25.34 -4.63 10.53
N SER A 149 24.75 -5.45 9.64
CA SER A 149 25.47 -6.29 8.68
C SER A 149 26.37 -5.48 7.72
N PHE A 150 26.07 -4.19 7.54
CA PHE A 150 26.83 -3.23 6.74
C PHE A 150 27.65 -2.24 7.59
N LYS A 151 27.77 -2.50 8.91
CA LYS A 151 28.37 -1.61 9.91
C LYS A 151 27.67 -0.25 10.02
N LEU A 152 26.36 -0.23 9.81
CA LEU A 152 25.52 0.97 9.90
C LEU A 152 24.54 0.86 11.07
N THR A 153 24.30 1.99 11.74
CA THR A 153 23.29 2.14 12.79
C THR A 153 22.51 3.42 12.52
N LEU A 154 21.19 3.30 12.39
CA LEU A 154 20.26 4.42 12.27
C LEU A 154 19.78 4.81 13.67
N ALA A 155 20.08 6.04 14.08
CA ALA A 155 19.51 6.66 15.27
C ALA A 155 18.36 7.59 14.88
N ALA A 156 17.35 7.65 15.74
CA ALA A 156 16.27 8.64 15.68
C ALA A 156 16.37 9.56 16.90
N LYS A 157 16.14 10.86 16.69
CA LYS A 157 16.04 11.87 17.74
C LYS A 157 14.84 12.77 17.51
N ASP A 158 14.40 13.40 18.59
CA ASP A 158 13.36 14.44 18.61
C ASP A 158 12.05 14.03 17.89
N PRO A 159 11.51 12.81 18.13
CA PRO A 159 10.24 12.38 17.54
C PRO A 159 9.11 13.30 18.04
N THR A 160 8.39 13.91 17.11
CA THR A 160 7.40 14.95 17.37
C THR A 160 6.17 14.73 16.49
N TRP A 161 4.97 14.93 17.06
CA TRP A 161 3.74 15.01 16.29
C TRP A 161 3.68 16.36 15.55
N LEU A 162 3.31 16.34 14.28
CA LEU A 162 2.92 17.54 13.52
C LEU A 162 1.40 17.66 13.45
N ASP A 163 0.73 16.52 13.28
CA ASP A 163 -0.72 16.37 13.26
C ASP A 163 -1.05 14.98 13.82
N GLN A 164 -1.97 14.88 14.78
CA GLN A 164 -2.36 13.59 15.38
C GLN A 164 -3.55 12.95 14.66
N GLU A 165 -4.43 13.73 14.02
CA GLU A 165 -5.57 13.23 13.26
C GLU A 165 -5.11 12.58 11.94
N LEU A 166 -4.05 13.13 11.34
CA LEU A 166 -3.42 12.60 10.12
C LEU A 166 -2.26 11.62 10.37
N ASN A 167 -2.06 11.18 11.63
CA ASN A 167 -0.93 10.35 12.09
C ASN A 167 0.48 10.92 11.72
N LEU A 168 0.57 12.22 11.41
CA LEU A 168 1.75 12.83 10.80
C LEU A 168 2.81 13.15 11.85
N ARG A 169 3.89 12.37 11.84
CA ARG A 169 5.03 12.48 12.73
C ARG A 169 6.24 13.10 12.01
N LYS A 170 7.16 13.63 12.80
CA LYS A 170 8.46 14.19 12.38
C LYS A 170 9.55 13.63 13.26
N VAL A 171 10.71 13.33 12.68
CA VAL A 171 11.87 12.81 13.41
C VAL A 171 13.16 13.31 12.78
N LYS A 172 14.23 13.43 13.58
CA LYS A 172 15.60 13.63 13.09
C LYS A 172 16.29 12.26 13.00
N LEU A 173 16.49 11.78 11.78
CA LEU A 173 17.32 10.61 11.51
C LEU A 173 18.80 10.98 11.49
N ILE A 174 19.65 10.09 12.00
CA ILE A 174 21.11 10.20 11.98
C ILE A 174 21.66 8.84 11.54
N LEU A 175 22.49 8.83 10.49
CA LEU A 175 23.15 7.65 9.94
C LEU A 175 24.63 7.95 9.68
N ALA A 176 25.50 7.47 10.55
CA ALA A 176 26.89 7.94 10.64
C ALA A 176 26.96 9.47 10.74
N GLU A 177 27.63 10.15 9.81
CA GLU A 177 27.81 11.60 9.78
C GLU A 177 26.63 12.35 9.11
N GLN A 178 25.66 11.63 8.54
CA GLN A 178 24.53 12.24 7.82
C GLN A 178 23.32 12.40 8.74
N GLU A 179 22.74 13.59 8.76
CA GLU A 179 21.48 13.89 9.47
C GLU A 179 20.38 14.27 8.47
N LYS A 180 19.16 13.76 8.66
CA LYS A 180 17.98 14.15 7.86
C LYS A 180 16.73 14.28 8.73
N VAL A 181 16.01 15.38 8.58
CA VAL A 181 14.66 15.51 9.14
C VAL A 181 13.67 14.84 8.19
N VAL A 182 12.95 13.84 8.69
CA VAL A 182 11.91 13.10 7.97
C VAL A 182 10.54 13.46 8.55
N ARG A 183 9.54 13.57 7.68
CA ARG A 183 8.11 13.62 8.04
C ARG A 183 7.47 12.35 7.49
N PHE A 184 6.62 11.71 8.28
CA PHE A 184 6.05 10.41 7.93
C PHE A 184 4.69 10.23 8.60
N LYS A 185 3.70 9.70 7.88
CA LYS A 185 2.46 9.18 8.51
C LYS A 185 2.60 7.68 8.80
N ASP A 186 3.17 6.96 7.83
CA ASP A 186 3.24 5.50 7.75
C ASP A 186 4.70 4.99 7.68
N ALA A 187 4.86 3.67 7.57
CA ALA A 187 6.17 3.02 7.53
C ALA A 187 6.90 3.24 6.18
N ARG A 188 6.15 3.43 5.09
CA ARG A 188 6.68 3.72 3.75
C ARG A 188 7.32 5.10 3.69
N ASP A 189 6.64 6.14 4.17
CA ASP A 189 7.19 7.50 4.26
C ASP A 189 8.48 7.51 5.10
N PHE A 190 8.47 6.79 6.23
CA PHE A 190 9.63 6.64 7.10
C PHE A 190 10.82 6.00 6.37
N LEU A 191 10.60 4.84 5.72
CA LEU A 191 11.69 4.13 5.04
C LEU A 191 12.11 4.74 3.71
N LYS A 192 11.27 5.54 3.02
CA LYS A 192 11.75 6.45 1.96
C LYS A 192 12.76 7.44 2.53
N GLY A 193 12.45 8.05 3.68
CA GLY A 193 13.38 8.93 4.40
C GLY A 193 14.69 8.26 4.88
N VAL A 194 14.66 6.96 5.20
CA VAL A 194 15.86 6.14 5.49
C VAL A 194 16.65 5.83 4.20
N ASN A 195 15.96 5.46 3.12
CA ASN A 195 16.58 5.15 1.83
C ASN A 195 17.36 6.33 1.26
N ASP A 196 16.89 7.56 1.45
CA ASP A 196 17.62 8.78 1.06
C ASP A 196 19.00 8.90 1.72
N LEU A 197 19.18 8.37 2.94
CA LEU A 197 20.47 8.30 3.64
C LEU A 197 21.34 7.10 3.17
N LEU A 198 20.74 6.13 2.48
CA LEU A 198 21.39 4.91 1.99
C LEU A 198 21.80 4.97 0.52
N VAL A 199 21.29 5.92 -0.28
CA VAL A 199 21.58 6.07 -1.73
C VAL A 199 23.08 5.98 -2.03
N GLY A 200 23.90 6.79 -1.35
CA GLY A 200 25.36 6.82 -1.54
C GLY A 200 26.09 5.55 -1.10
N ARG A 201 25.39 4.56 -0.54
CA ARG A 201 25.93 3.29 -0.02
C ARG A 201 25.52 2.07 -0.86
N LYS A 202 24.75 2.26 -1.95
CA LYS A 202 24.14 1.17 -2.74
C LYS A 202 23.31 0.22 -1.87
N LEU A 203 22.53 0.76 -0.94
CA LEU A 203 21.61 0.02 -0.08
C LEU A 203 20.20 0.62 -0.20
N ALA A 204 19.17 -0.22 -0.13
CA ALA A 204 17.77 0.23 -0.05
C ALA A 204 16.92 -0.80 0.71
N PHE A 205 16.02 -0.31 1.57
CA PHE A 205 14.85 -1.06 1.99
C PHE A 205 13.82 -1.03 0.85
N LEU A 206 13.62 -2.18 0.20
CA LEU A 206 12.57 -2.39 -0.79
C LEU A 206 11.28 -2.74 -0.05
N GLU A 207 10.18 -2.06 -0.38
CA GLU A 207 8.86 -2.45 0.11
C GLU A 207 8.31 -3.60 -0.75
N LEU A 208 7.75 -4.61 -0.10
CA LEU A 208 7.15 -5.79 -0.71
C LEU A 208 5.62 -5.67 -0.66
N GLU A 209 4.94 -6.34 -1.60
CA GLU A 209 3.50 -6.53 -1.49
C GLU A 209 3.13 -7.52 -0.39
N THR A 210 2.03 -7.22 0.30
CA THR A 210 1.48 -7.97 1.45
C THR A 210 0.06 -8.44 1.19
N TRP A 211 -0.69 -7.78 0.28
CA TRP A 211 -2.13 -7.98 0.05
C TRP A 211 -2.97 -7.81 1.33
N ALA A 212 -2.51 -6.94 2.22
CA ALA A 212 -3.11 -6.59 3.51
C ALA A 212 -2.66 -5.18 3.93
N ASP A 213 -3.18 -4.69 5.05
CA ASP A 213 -2.88 -3.35 5.58
C ASP A 213 -1.51 -3.27 6.30
N ASP A 214 -0.79 -4.40 6.44
CA ASP A 214 0.60 -4.40 6.92
C ASP A 214 1.59 -4.07 5.80
N PHE A 215 2.72 -3.46 6.17
CA PHE A 215 3.85 -3.22 5.28
C PHE A 215 4.89 -4.32 5.46
N ALA A 216 5.56 -4.74 4.38
CA ALA A 216 6.72 -5.62 4.46
C ALA A 216 7.93 -4.98 3.76
N PHE A 217 9.13 -5.12 4.34
CA PHE A 217 10.35 -4.50 3.80
C PHE A 217 11.57 -5.43 3.82
N LEU A 218 12.40 -5.34 2.79
CA LEU A 218 13.63 -6.12 2.61
C LEU A 218 14.84 -5.20 2.36
N LEU A 219 15.92 -5.35 3.12
CA LEU A 219 17.17 -4.62 2.86
C LEU A 219 17.97 -5.32 1.75
N VAL A 220 18.15 -4.64 0.62
CA VAL A 220 18.92 -5.14 -0.55
C VAL A 220 20.14 -4.27 -0.81
N ARG A 221 21.24 -4.91 -1.22
CA ARG A 221 22.46 -4.26 -1.70
C ARG A 221 22.51 -4.28 -3.22
N ASP A 222 22.81 -3.12 -3.79
CA ASP A 222 22.89 -2.86 -5.24
C ASP A 222 21.66 -3.37 -6.02
N PRO A 223 20.44 -2.89 -5.66
CA PRO A 223 19.18 -3.40 -6.21
C PRO A 223 19.12 -3.25 -7.75
N ARG A 224 18.90 -4.37 -8.43
CA ARG A 224 18.86 -4.51 -9.89
C ARG A 224 17.52 -4.03 -10.47
N TRP A 225 17.25 -2.74 -10.40
CA TRP A 225 15.98 -2.14 -10.84
C TRP A 225 15.58 -2.51 -12.28
N ASP A 226 16.56 -2.75 -13.15
CA ASP A 226 16.39 -3.27 -14.52
C ASP A 226 15.66 -4.62 -14.57
N LYS A 227 15.85 -5.47 -13.55
CA LYS A 227 15.14 -6.75 -13.38
C LYS A 227 13.90 -6.62 -12.50
N LEU A 228 14.02 -5.91 -11.37
CA LEU A 228 12.97 -5.82 -10.35
C LEU A 228 11.69 -5.10 -10.85
N LYS A 229 11.76 -4.36 -11.96
CA LYS A 229 10.62 -3.69 -12.61
C LYS A 229 9.62 -4.60 -13.33
N ASN A 230 9.96 -5.87 -13.60
CA ASN A 230 9.03 -6.83 -14.22
C ASN A 230 9.10 -8.21 -13.52
N PRO A 231 8.61 -8.32 -12.27
CA PRO A 231 8.88 -9.48 -11.44
C PRO A 231 7.70 -10.46 -11.41
N GLU A 232 7.77 -11.50 -12.24
CA GLU A 232 6.84 -12.65 -12.21
C GLU A 232 6.83 -13.41 -10.87
N LEU A 233 7.81 -13.14 -9.99
CA LEU A 233 8.05 -13.84 -8.73
C LEU A 233 8.05 -12.95 -7.46
N VAL A 234 8.21 -11.63 -7.52
CA VAL A 234 8.25 -10.78 -6.30
C VAL A 234 7.73 -9.36 -6.56
N VAL A 235 6.55 -9.01 -6.05
CA VAL A 235 6.02 -7.65 -6.24
C VAL A 235 6.71 -6.66 -5.29
N ILE A 236 7.38 -5.66 -5.86
CA ILE A 236 8.14 -4.63 -5.14
C ILE A 236 7.51 -3.25 -5.40
N LYS A 237 7.14 -2.56 -4.32
CA LYS A 237 6.53 -1.22 -4.34
C LYS A 237 7.63 -0.15 -4.30
N ALA A 238 8.14 0.25 -5.47
CA ALA A 238 9.16 1.29 -5.57
C ALA A 238 8.91 2.22 -6.77
N ASP A 239 9.36 3.47 -6.66
CA ASP A 239 9.19 4.47 -7.72
C ASP A 239 9.98 4.09 -8.99
N GLN A 240 10.98 3.22 -8.86
CA GLN A 240 11.78 2.63 -9.95
C GLN A 240 11.15 1.37 -10.58
N THR A 241 10.14 0.76 -9.96
CA THR A 241 9.38 -0.39 -10.50
C THR A 241 8.03 0.04 -11.10
N ALA A 242 7.51 1.20 -10.68
CA ALA A 242 6.36 1.87 -11.29
C ALA A 242 6.57 2.09 -12.81
N THR A 243 5.61 1.65 -13.62
CA THR A 243 5.73 1.59 -15.08
C THR A 243 4.42 1.97 -15.80
N GLY A 244 4.05 3.26 -15.79
CA GLY A 244 2.99 3.78 -16.69
C GLY A 244 2.46 5.21 -16.46
N GLY A 245 2.50 5.75 -15.24
CA GLY A 245 1.95 7.10 -14.94
C GLY A 245 0.56 7.08 -14.28
N GLU A 246 0.06 8.22 -13.81
CA GLU A 246 -0.94 8.39 -12.73
C GLU A 246 -2.33 7.70 -12.89
N CYS A 247 -2.73 6.89 -11.89
CA CYS A 247 -4.08 6.35 -11.69
C CYS A 247 -5.06 7.49 -11.40
N GLY A 248 -6.02 7.69 -12.30
CA GLY A 248 -6.86 8.88 -12.35
C GLY A 248 -7.82 9.09 -11.16
N GLU A 249 -8.08 8.07 -10.33
CA GLU A 249 -8.96 8.23 -9.17
C GLU A 249 -8.28 8.87 -7.95
N CYS A 250 -6.95 8.78 -7.83
CA CYS A 250 -6.23 9.35 -6.68
C CYS A 250 -4.90 10.04 -6.99
N GLY A 251 -4.49 10.13 -8.27
CA GLY A 251 -3.29 10.85 -8.70
C GLY A 251 -1.98 10.16 -8.34
N ALA A 252 -1.89 8.83 -8.53
CA ALA A 252 -0.70 8.04 -8.20
C ALA A 252 -0.53 6.90 -9.23
N PRO A 253 0.65 6.61 -9.82
CA PRO A 253 0.80 5.78 -11.04
C PRO A 253 0.07 4.41 -11.14
N VAL A 254 0.01 3.83 -12.34
CA VAL A 254 -0.43 2.44 -12.64
C VAL A 254 0.40 1.80 -13.76
N GLY A 255 0.46 0.45 -13.77
CA GLY A 255 1.25 -0.38 -14.67
C GLY A 255 2.68 -0.67 -14.15
N LYS A 256 3.34 -1.81 -14.43
CA LYS A 256 2.85 -3.13 -14.88
C LYS A 256 2.80 -4.18 -13.75
N TYR A 257 3.54 -3.99 -12.66
CA TYR A 257 3.45 -4.76 -11.41
C TYR A 257 3.58 -3.76 -10.28
N TRP A 258 2.44 -3.28 -9.76
CA TRP A 258 2.03 -1.86 -9.78
C TRP A 258 0.79 -1.64 -10.72
N SER A 259 0.37 -2.64 -11.52
CA SER A 259 -0.81 -2.52 -12.39
C SER A 259 -2.18 -2.78 -11.75
N ASP A 260 -2.26 -3.16 -10.48
CA ASP A 260 -3.50 -2.95 -9.73
C ASP A 260 -3.37 -1.60 -9.00
N CYS A 261 -4.35 -0.71 -9.18
CA CYS A 261 -4.45 0.51 -8.37
C CYS A 261 -4.95 0.10 -6.98
N LEU A 262 -4.04 -0.47 -6.18
CA LEU A 262 -4.25 -1.16 -4.88
C LEU A 262 -5.00 -0.32 -3.83
N LYS A 263 -5.21 0.97 -4.09
CA LYS A 263 -5.96 1.90 -3.24
C LYS A 263 -7.48 1.89 -3.49
N CYS A 264 -7.93 1.30 -4.61
CA CYS A 264 -9.34 1.16 -4.99
C CYS A 264 -9.70 -0.19 -5.64
N GLY A 265 -8.72 -0.98 -6.11
CA GLY A 265 -8.92 -2.32 -6.68
C GLY A 265 -9.16 -2.35 -8.19
N ALA A 266 -8.87 -1.27 -8.92
CA ALA A 266 -8.96 -1.24 -10.38
C ALA A 266 -7.72 -1.86 -11.05
N VAL A 267 -7.94 -2.68 -12.09
CA VAL A 267 -6.91 -3.44 -12.81
C VAL A 267 -6.43 -2.70 -14.07
N PHE A 268 -5.12 -2.71 -14.31
CA PHE A 268 -4.44 -2.11 -15.45
C PHE A 268 -3.44 -3.11 -16.09
N GLY A 269 -2.96 -2.79 -17.30
CA GLY A 269 -2.20 -3.70 -18.17
C GLY A 269 -0.68 -3.68 -18.04
#